data_AF-A0A953EFW9-F1
#
_entry.id   AF-A0A953EFW9-F1
#
_cell.length_a   1.000
_cell.length_b   1.000
_cell.length_c   1.000
_cell.angle_alpha   90.00
_cell.angle_beta   90.00
_cell.angle_gamma   90.00
#
_symmetry.space_group_name_H-M   'P 1'
#
loop_
_entity.id
_entity.type
_entity.pdbx_description
1 polymer ?
#
loop_
_entity_poly.entity_id
_entity_poly.type
_entity_poly.pdbx_seq_one_letter_code
_entity_poly.pdbx_strand_id
1 'polypeptide(L)' 'MSVSGKPPYDEANIFARILRGEIPCRKVHEDEHALAFHDINPQAPVHVLVIPKGPWVSA' A
#
# COMPACT_ATOMS: atom_id res chain seq x y z
N MET A 1 5.31 -2.01 -20.89
CA MET A 1 5.29 -3.39 -21.42
C MET A 1 5.38 -4.34 -20.23
N SER A 2 4.28 -4.95 -19.78
CA SER A 2 4.31 -5.95 -18.71
C SER A 2 4.51 -7.35 -19.32
N VAL A 3 5.59 -8.02 -18.91
CA VAL A 3 6.06 -9.30 -19.48
C VAL A 3 5.26 -10.50 -18.90
N SER A 4 4.24 -10.28 -18.05
CA SER A 4 3.59 -11.34 -17.28
C SER A 4 2.05 -11.39 -17.32
N GLY A 5 1.39 -10.72 -18.27
CA GLY A 5 -0.08 -10.67 -18.32
C GLY A 5 -0.76 -9.92 -17.17
N LYS A 6 0.03 -9.23 -16.33
CA LYS A 6 -0.46 -8.36 -15.25
C LYS A 6 -0.66 -6.94 -15.80
N PRO A 7 -1.68 -6.20 -15.35
CA PRO A 7 -1.73 -4.78 -15.61
C PRO A 7 -0.45 -4.12 -15.10
N PRO A 8 0.05 -3.07 -15.77
CA PRO A 8 1.18 -2.31 -15.26
C PRO A 8 0.84 -1.72 -13.88
N TYR A 9 1.88 -1.35 -13.12
CA TYR A 9 1.67 -0.60 -11.88
C TYR A 9 0.85 0.67 -12.17
N ASP A 10 -0.24 0.84 -11.43
CA ASP A 10 -1.07 2.03 -11.51
C ASP A 10 -0.60 3.05 -10.47
N GLU A 11 0.06 4.12 -10.92
CA GLU A 11 0.52 5.22 -10.05
C GLU A 11 -0.63 5.93 -9.30
N ALA A 12 -1.87 5.80 -9.77
CA ALA A 12 -3.05 6.38 -9.15
C ALA A 12 -3.75 5.45 -8.14
N ASN A 13 -3.25 4.23 -7.93
CA ASN A 13 -3.85 3.30 -6.98
C ASN A 13 -3.82 3.85 -5.54
N ILE A 14 -4.75 3.38 -4.70
CA ILE A 14 -4.95 3.93 -3.36
C ILE A 14 -3.70 3.84 -2.47
N PHE A 15 -2.93 2.76 -2.56
CA PHE A 15 -1.72 2.59 -1.76
C PHE A 15 -0.58 3.49 -2.25
N ALA A 16 -0.46 3.71 -3.56
CA ALA A 16 0.49 4.68 -4.11
C ALA A 16 0.20 6.10 -3.57
N ARG A 17 -1.07 6.48 -3.54
CA ARG A 17 -1.52 7.79 -3.02
C ARG A 17 -1.31 7.92 -1.50
N ILE A 18 -1.47 6.84 -0.74
CA ILE A 18 -1.13 6.80 0.69
C ILE A 18 0.39 6.97 0.89
N LEU A 19 1.23 6.28 0.10
CA LEU A 19 2.69 6.41 0.17
C LEU A 19 3.16 7.85 -0.14
N ARG A 20 2.47 8.56 -1.05
CA ARG A 20 2.75 9.98 -1.37
C ARG A 20 2.14 10.98 -0.37
N GLY A 21 1.37 10.51 0.61
CA GLY A 21 0.71 11.37 1.60
C GLY A 21 -0.50 12.15 1.07
N GLU A 22 -1.01 11.82 -0.12
CA GLU A 22 -2.22 12.44 -0.69
C GLU A 22 -3.49 12.00 0.04
N ILE A 23 -3.45 10.80 0.63
CA ILE A 23 -4.55 10.21 1.39
C ILE A 23 -4.03 9.90 2.80
N PRO A 24 -4.72 10.37 3.86
CA PRO A 24 -4.29 10.08 5.22
C PRO A 24 -4.47 8.60 5.57
N CYS A 25 -3.60 8.07 6.40
CA CYS A 25 -3.74 6.75 7.02
C CYS A 25 -3.32 6.81 8.50
N ARG A 26 -3.86 5.90 9.31
CA ARG A 26 -3.45 5.78 10.73
C ARG A 26 -2.18 4.92 10.80
N LYS A 27 -1.02 5.57 10.66
CA LYS A 27 0.29 4.90 10.68
C LYS A 27 0.54 4.21 12.02
N VAL A 28 1.08 2.99 11.94
CA VAL A 28 1.59 2.21 13.06
C VAL A 28 3.11 2.30 13.10
N HIS A 29 3.74 2.09 11.95
CA HIS A 29 5.19 2.17 11.78
C HIS A 29 5.54 2.48 10.33
N GLU A 30 6.69 3.12 10.11
CA GLU A 30 7.21 3.42 8.79
C GLU A 30 8.73 3.41 8.82
N ASP A 31 9.35 2.70 7.88
CA ASP A 31 10.80 2.65 7.70
C ASP A 31 11.19 2.88 6.23
N GLU A 32 12.44 2.58 5.87
CA GLU A 32 12.95 2.75 4.50
C GLU A 32 12.21 1.87 3.47
N HIS A 33 11.72 0.70 3.88
CA HIS A 33 11.24 -0.35 2.98
C HIS A 33 9.73 -0.51 3.01
N ALA A 34 9.06 -0.18 4.10
CA ALA A 34 7.65 -0.47 4.30
C ALA A 34 6.89 0.61 5.08
N LEU A 35 5.58 0.58 4.91
CA LEU A 35 4.60 1.34 5.69
C LEU A 35 3.56 0.39 6.28
N ALA A 36 3.38 0.44 7.60
CA ALA A 36 2.35 -0.28 8.34
C ALA A 36 1.29 0.71 8.84
N PHE A 37 0.01 0.43 8.57
CA PHE A 37 -1.10 1.30 8.96
C PHE A 37 -2.38 0.49 9.20
N HIS A 38 -3.31 1.06 9.96
CA HIS A 38 -4.58 0.39 10.23
C HIS A 38 -5.47 0.31 8.99
N ASP A 39 -6.10 -0.85 8.81
CA ASP A 39 -7.15 -1.02 7.82
C ASP A 39 -8.35 -0.12 8.18
N ILE A 40 -8.95 0.51 7.17
CA ILE A 40 -10.15 1.35 7.33
C ILE A 40 -11.41 0.52 7.59
N ASN A 41 -11.44 -0.74 7.15
CA ASN A 41 -12.51 -1.71 7.35
C ASN A 41 -11.98 -2.98 8.06
N PRO A 42 -11.60 -2.86 9.34
CA PRO A 42 -10.92 -3.94 10.07
C PRO A 42 -11.79 -5.19 10.23
N GLN A 43 -11.20 -6.37 10.04
CA GLN A 43 -11.87 -7.68 10.22
C GLN A 43 -11.59 -8.30 11.60
N ALA A 44 -10.79 -7.62 12.43
CA ALA A 44 -10.45 -8.00 13.79
C ALA A 44 -10.25 -6.71 14.63
N PRO A 45 -10.26 -6.78 15.98
CA PRO A 45 -10.08 -5.61 16.84
C PRO A 45 -8.82 -4.80 16.50
N VAL A 46 -7.77 -5.47 16.04
CA VAL A 46 -6.58 -4.87 15.47
C VAL A 46 -6.33 -5.52 14.11
N HIS A 47 -6.42 -4.72 13.04
CA HIS A 47 -6.10 -5.13 11.69
C HIS A 47 -5.16 -4.09 11.06
N VAL A 48 -3.97 -4.53 10.66
CA VAL A 48 -2.90 -3.68 10.13
C VAL A 48 -2.50 -4.23 8.77
N LEU A 49 -2.42 -3.34 7.79
CA LEU A 49 -1.87 -3.61 6.48
C LEU A 49 -0.40 -3.17 6.47
N VAL A 50 0.46 -3.98 5.85
CA VAL A 50 1.86 -3.65 5.62
C VAL A 50 2.10 -3.66 4.12
N ILE A 51 2.52 -2.53 3.57
CA ILE A 51 2.80 -2.37 2.15
C ILE A 51 4.27 -2.02 1.92
N PRO A 52 4.90 -2.53 0.84
CA PRO A 52 6.25 -2.11 0.47
C PRO A 52 6.25 -0.70 -0.12
N LYS A 53 7.33 0.03 0.09
CA LYS A 53 7.60 1.29 -0.61
C LYS A 53 8.10 0.96 -2.03
N GLY A 54 7.32 1.34 -3.04
CA GLY A 54 7.69 1.22 -4.45
C GLY A 54 6.58 0.68 -5.36
N PRO A 55 6.82 0.68 -6.68
CA PRO A 55 5.83 0.30 -7.69
C PRO A 55 5.74 -1.23 -7.87
N TRP A 56 5.20 -1.91 -6.87
CA TRP A 56 5.06 -3.37 -6.84
C TRP A 56 3.66 -3.82 -7.28
N VAL A 57 3.60 -4.94 -8.01
CA VAL A 57 2.35 -5.58 -8.44
C VAL A 57 2.40 -7.06 -8.06
N SER A 58 1.41 -7.53 -7.29
CA SER A 58 1.26 -8.94 -6.94
C SER A 58 0.64 -9.74 -8.10
N ALA A 59 0.84 -11.06 -8.09
CA ALA A 59 0.28 -11.98 -9.08
C ALA A 59 -1.20 -12.28 -8.82
#